data_AF-A0A352CIB3-F1
#
_entry.id   AF-A0A352CIB3-F1
#
_cell.length_a   1.000
_cell.length_b   1.000
_cell.length_c   1.000
_cell.angle_alpha   90.00
_cell.angle_beta   90.00
_cell.angle_gamma   90.00
#
_symmetry.space_group_name_H-M   'P 1'
#
loop_
_entity.id
_entity.type
_entity.pdbx_description
1 polymer ?
#
loop_
_entity_poly.entity_id
_entity_poly.type
_entity_poly.pdbx_seq_one_letter_code
_entity_poly.pdbx_strand_id
1 'polypeptide(L)'
;MKAIVFLLSCLLVLLAPLSSFAQQPAAEDVRMEKAATYKENMIFKPVRSGVDNVELIEVIALGTPSFKVSNMADGTYSSYDHSIRITYPLVLAGGKTGYLLCFYGSAEKIPYSVETKGGITTIYFPIATHEVVK
;
A
#
# COMPACT_ATOMS: atom_id res chain seq x y z
N MET A 1 -24.46 1.79 61.84
CA MET A 1 -23.45 2.34 60.91
C MET A 1 -23.32 1.46 59.65
N LYS A 2 -24.40 1.32 58.87
CA LYS A 2 -24.42 0.52 57.62
C LYS A 2 -25.08 1.24 56.43
N ALA A 3 -25.61 2.45 56.65
CA ALA A 3 -26.30 3.23 55.61
C ALA A 3 -25.39 4.19 54.81
N ILE A 4 -24.15 4.42 55.27
CA ILE A 4 -23.23 5.40 54.65
C ILE A 4 -22.45 4.78 53.48
N VAL A 5 -22.27 3.45 53.47
CA VAL A 5 -21.50 2.75 52.42
C VAL A 5 -22.31 2.62 51.10
N PHE A 6 -23.64 2.64 51.18
CA PHE A 6 -24.52 2.50 50.00
C PHE A 6 -24.68 3.79 49.18
N LEU A 7 -24.41 4.95 49.79
CA LEU A 7 -24.46 6.25 49.11
C LEU A 7 -23.19 6.55 48.30
N LEU A 8 -22.06 5.90 48.61
CA LEU A 8 -20.81 6.07 47.88
C LEU A 8 -20.73 5.22 46.60
N SER A 9 -21.52 4.15 46.48
CA SER A 9 -21.55 3.28 45.29
C SER A 9 -22.43 3.83 44.15
N CYS A 10 -23.31 4.80 44.41
CA CYS A 10 -24.11 5.47 43.37
C CYS A 10 -23.40 6.66 42.72
N LEU A 11 -22.37 7.23 43.36
CA LEU A 11 -21.67 8.43 42.85
C LEU A 11 -20.54 8.10 41.86
N LEU A 12 -20.24 6.81 41.64
CA LEU A 12 -19.14 6.34 40.79
C LEU A 12 -19.59 5.79 39.42
N VAL A 13 -20.89 5.90 39.09
CA VAL A 13 -21.47 5.46 37.79
C VAL A 13 -21.64 6.64 36.81
N LEU A 14 -21.28 7.87 37.19
CA LEU A 14 -21.43 9.08 36.37
C LEU A 14 -20.23 9.41 35.46
N LEU A 15 -19.28 8.49 35.30
CA LEU A 15 -18.13 8.61 34.39
C LEU A 15 -18.20 7.54 33.29
N ALA A 16 -19.23 7.61 32.46
CA ALA A 16 -19.26 6.90 31.18
C ALA A 16 -18.68 7.82 30.08
N PRO A 17 -17.79 7.32 29.22
CA PRO A 17 -17.18 8.11 28.16
C PRO A 17 -18.20 8.47 27.08
N LEU A 18 -18.12 9.71 26.59
CA LEU A 18 -18.76 10.15 25.36
C LEU A 18 -18.36 9.20 24.21
N SER A 19 -19.25 8.30 23.84
CA SER A 19 -19.22 7.63 22.54
C SER A 19 -19.74 8.63 21.51
N SER A 20 -18.82 9.26 20.79
CA SER A 20 -19.09 10.04 19.58
C SER A 20 -19.74 9.13 18.54
N PHE A 21 -21.08 9.14 18.46
CA PHE A 21 -21.78 8.69 17.27
C PHE A 21 -21.50 9.72 16.17
N ALA A 22 -20.53 9.41 15.32
CA ALA A 22 -20.40 10.07 14.03
C ALA A 22 -21.62 9.69 13.20
N GLN A 23 -22.53 10.66 13.06
CA GLN A 23 -23.65 10.63 12.16
C GLN A 23 -23.11 10.50 10.73
N GLN A 24 -23.26 9.32 10.15
CA GLN A 24 -22.97 9.05 8.75
C GLN A 24 -24.02 9.82 7.91
N PRO A 25 -23.65 10.83 7.12
CA PRO A 25 -24.62 11.46 6.24
C PRO A 25 -25.06 10.45 5.18
N ALA A 26 -26.37 10.43 4.97
CA ALA A 26 -27.07 9.59 4.02
C ALA A 26 -26.44 9.67 2.62
N ALA A 27 -26.43 8.54 1.92
CA ALA A 27 -26.02 8.43 0.53
C ALA A 27 -26.72 9.52 -0.31
N GLU A 28 -25.94 10.48 -0.77
CA GLU A 28 -26.38 11.41 -1.79
C GLU A 28 -26.41 10.66 -3.12
N ASP A 29 -27.62 10.50 -3.65
CA ASP A 29 -27.93 9.90 -4.94
C ASP A 29 -27.38 10.83 -6.04
N VAL A 30 -26.08 10.68 -6.33
CA VAL A 30 -25.42 11.42 -7.41
C VAL A 30 -25.92 10.84 -8.74
N ARG A 31 -26.93 11.51 -9.28
CA ARG A 31 -27.28 11.55 -10.70
C ARG A 31 -26.01 11.38 -11.56
N MET A 32 -25.85 10.19 -12.12
CA MET A 32 -24.96 9.92 -13.25
C MET A 32 -25.50 10.69 -14.48
N GLU A 33 -25.21 11.98 -14.56
CA GLU A 33 -25.44 12.73 -15.78
C GLU A 33 -24.15 12.75 -16.62
N LYS A 34 -24.28 12.16 -17.81
CA LYS A 34 -23.34 12.19 -18.95
C LYS A 34 -22.15 11.24 -18.88
N ALA A 35 -22.45 9.98 -19.18
CA ALA A 35 -21.53 9.08 -19.88
C ALA A 35 -20.97 9.81 -21.12
N ALA A 36 -19.69 10.17 -21.04
CA ALA A 36 -18.94 10.65 -22.19
C ALA A 36 -18.95 9.54 -23.26
N THR A 37 -19.49 9.87 -24.42
CA THR A 37 -19.46 9.08 -25.64
C THR A 37 -18.05 8.51 -25.85
N TYR A 38 -17.91 7.19 -25.71
CA TYR A 38 -16.67 6.47 -26.01
C TYR A 38 -16.34 6.68 -27.49
N LYS A 39 -15.31 7.50 -27.77
CA LYS A 39 -14.75 7.60 -29.13
C LYS A 39 -13.86 6.38 -29.36
N GLU A 40 -14.22 5.58 -30.37
CA GLU A 40 -13.62 4.29 -30.75
C GLU A 40 -12.14 4.34 -31.20
N ASN A 41 -11.39 5.41 -30.97
CA ASN A 41 -9.99 5.54 -31.40
C ASN A 41 -9.10 6.25 -30.35
N MET A 42 -9.13 5.80 -29.09
CA MET A 42 -8.14 6.24 -28.10
C MET A 42 -6.94 5.29 -28.08
N ILE A 43 -5.79 5.78 -28.56
CA ILE A 43 -4.47 5.11 -28.49
C ILE A 43 -3.94 5.06 -27.04
N PHE A 44 -4.46 5.93 -26.17
CA PHE A 44 -4.06 6.00 -24.78
C PHE A 44 -5.02 5.24 -23.87
N LYS A 45 -4.45 4.53 -22.88
CA LYS A 45 -5.21 3.81 -21.85
C LYS A 45 -6.20 4.78 -21.17
N PRO A 46 -7.43 4.32 -20.86
CA PRO A 46 -8.43 5.15 -20.21
C PRO A 46 -7.87 5.75 -18.92
N VAL A 47 -8.21 7.02 -18.69
CA VAL A 47 -7.86 7.75 -17.46
C VAL A 47 -8.36 6.92 -16.26
N ARG A 48 -7.43 6.53 -15.39
CA ARG A 48 -7.76 5.85 -14.12
C ARG A 48 -8.72 6.76 -13.35
N SER A 49 -9.83 6.21 -12.85
CA SER A 49 -10.88 6.94 -12.14
C SER A 49 -10.28 7.98 -11.19
N GLY A 50 -10.69 9.25 -11.28
CA GLY A 50 -10.14 10.39 -10.53
C GLY A 50 -10.42 10.38 -9.02
N VAL A 51 -10.62 9.20 -8.44
CA VAL A 51 -10.73 8.97 -7.00
C VAL A 51 -9.45 8.29 -6.56
N ASP A 52 -8.67 8.99 -5.73
CA ASP A 52 -7.48 8.43 -5.10
C ASP A 52 -7.93 7.27 -4.19
N ASN A 53 -7.53 6.05 -4.56
CA ASN A 53 -7.78 4.87 -3.75
C ASN A 53 -6.61 4.72 -2.79
N VAL A 54 -6.84 4.98 -1.50
CA VAL A 54 -5.86 4.78 -0.44
C VAL A 54 -6.16 3.44 0.22
N GLU A 55 -5.21 2.50 0.12
CA GLU A 55 -5.26 1.24 0.84
C GLU A 55 -4.27 1.31 2.01
N LEU A 56 -4.76 1.07 3.23
CA LEU A 56 -3.91 0.97 4.41
C LEU A 56 -3.55 -0.51 4.63
N ILE A 57 -2.26 -0.81 4.65
CA ILE A 57 -1.76 -2.17 4.81
C ILE A 57 -0.89 -2.22 6.06
N GLU A 58 -1.26 -3.08 7.00
CA GLU A 58 -0.46 -3.34 8.19
C GLU A 58 0.58 -4.42 7.89
N VAL A 59 1.85 -4.03 7.95
CA VAL A 59 3.01 -4.92 7.76
C VAL A 59 3.52 -5.34 9.13
N ILE A 60 3.50 -6.66 9.40
CA ILE A 60 3.97 -7.22 10.66
C ILE A 60 5.48 -7.47 10.62
N ALA A 61 5.99 -7.94 9.47
CA ALA A 61 7.40 -8.27 9.31
C ALA A 61 7.86 -8.22 7.85
N LEU A 62 9.17 -8.13 7.67
CA LEU A 62 9.83 -8.44 6.40
C LEU A 62 10.18 -9.92 6.39
N GLY A 63 9.81 -10.63 5.32
CA GLY A 63 10.27 -11.99 5.09
C GLY A 63 11.70 -12.03 4.57
N THR A 64 12.19 -13.24 4.29
CA THR A 64 13.58 -13.45 3.85
C THR A 64 13.85 -12.75 2.51
N PRO A 65 14.88 -11.90 2.41
CA PRO A 65 15.21 -11.24 1.16
C PRO A 65 15.74 -12.21 0.11
N SER A 66 15.45 -11.90 -1.15
CA SER A 66 16.11 -12.52 -2.30
C SER A 66 16.97 -11.50 -3.03
N PHE A 67 18.18 -11.90 -3.39
CA PHE A 67 19.15 -11.07 -4.11
C PHE A 67 19.33 -11.64 -5.51
N LYS A 68 19.15 -10.81 -6.52
CA LYS A 68 19.37 -11.15 -7.92
C LYS A 68 20.36 -10.18 -8.52
N VAL A 69 21.33 -10.71 -9.23
CA VAL A 69 22.31 -9.93 -10.00
C VAL A 69 22.23 -10.40 -11.44
N SER A 70 22.09 -9.48 -12.37
CA SER A 70 22.12 -9.74 -13.80
C SER A 70 23.27 -8.98 -14.43
N ASN A 71 24.03 -9.69 -15.28
CA ASN A 71 25.10 -9.10 -16.07
C ASN A 71 24.68 -9.23 -17.53
N MET A 72 24.39 -8.11 -18.18
CA MET A 72 24.16 -8.10 -19.62
C MET A 72 25.45 -7.67 -20.30
N ALA A 73 25.91 -8.45 -21.28
CA ALA A 73 27.06 -8.11 -22.11
C ALA A 73 26.57 -7.82 -23.53
N ASP A 74 26.72 -6.58 -23.98
CA ASP A 74 26.34 -6.13 -25.33
C ASP A 74 27.43 -6.35 -26.41
N GLY A 75 28.59 -6.90 -26.05
CA GLY A 75 29.66 -7.29 -26.98
C GLY A 75 30.59 -6.18 -27.46
N THR A 76 30.45 -4.95 -26.94
CA THR A 76 31.38 -3.82 -27.10
C THR A 76 32.52 -3.80 -26.04
N TYR A 77 33.40 -2.79 -26.08
CA TYR A 77 34.53 -2.70 -25.13
C TYR A 77 34.15 -2.19 -23.72
N SER A 78 32.91 -1.70 -23.50
CA SER A 78 32.42 -1.21 -22.20
C SER A 78 31.15 -1.91 -21.69
N SER A 79 30.91 -3.14 -22.14
CA SER A 79 29.58 -3.77 -22.22
C SER A 79 28.93 -4.29 -20.95
N TYR A 80 29.56 -4.20 -19.80
CA TYR A 80 29.02 -4.87 -18.62
C TYR A 80 28.04 -3.95 -17.91
N ASP A 81 26.75 -4.14 -18.20
CA ASP A 81 25.69 -3.54 -17.40
C ASP A 81 25.33 -4.49 -16.26
N HIS A 82 25.57 -4.03 -15.04
CA HIS A 82 25.34 -4.77 -13.81
C HIS A 82 24.05 -4.28 -13.17
N SER A 83 23.05 -5.17 -13.10
CA SER A 83 21.81 -4.87 -12.42
C SER A 83 21.70 -5.68 -11.13
N ILE A 84 21.37 -5.00 -10.04
CA ILE A 84 21.14 -5.60 -8.73
C ILE A 84 19.67 -5.39 -8.37
N ARG A 85 19.02 -6.45 -7.92
CA ARG A 85 17.66 -6.42 -7.42
C ARG A 85 17.57 -7.13 -6.08
N ILE A 86 17.00 -6.45 -5.09
CA ILE A 86 16.77 -6.98 -3.75
C ILE A 86 15.26 -6.99 -3.53
N THR A 87 14.68 -8.16 -3.26
CA THR A 87 13.23 -8.29 -3.07
C THR A 87 12.93 -8.83 -1.69
N TYR A 88 12.11 -8.10 -0.94
CA TYR A 88 11.57 -8.50 0.35
C TYR A 88 10.09 -8.83 0.24
N PRO A 89 9.68 -10.07 0.55
CA PRO A 89 8.27 -10.36 0.73
C PRO A 89 7.76 -9.70 2.01
N LEU A 90 6.60 -9.04 1.95
CA LEU A 90 5.96 -8.44 3.11
C LEU A 90 5.04 -9.47 3.78
N VAL A 91 5.18 -9.60 5.10
CA VAL A 91 4.26 -10.37 5.93
C VAL A 91 3.21 -9.42 6.48
N LEU A 92 1.96 -9.60 6.07
CA LEU A 92 0.85 -8.72 6.43
C LEU A 92 0.01 -9.29 7.57
N ALA A 93 -0.64 -8.40 8.31
CA ALA A 93 -1.64 -8.79 9.29
C ALA A 93 -2.87 -9.43 8.63
N GLY A 94 -3.43 -10.43 9.30
CA GLY A 94 -4.62 -11.14 8.81
C GLY A 94 -4.38 -12.16 7.69
N GLY A 95 -3.12 -12.58 7.46
CA GLY A 95 -2.80 -13.66 6.52
C GLY A 95 -2.91 -13.29 5.04
N LYS A 96 -3.11 -12.01 4.72
CA LYS A 96 -3.01 -11.49 3.36
C LYS A 96 -1.56 -11.67 2.88
N THR A 97 -1.39 -12.17 1.67
CA THR A 97 -0.08 -12.37 1.03
C THR A 97 -0.08 -11.67 -0.32
N GLY A 98 1.10 -11.55 -0.93
CA GLY A 98 1.23 -10.99 -2.27
C GLY A 98 1.68 -9.54 -2.30
N TYR A 99 2.35 -9.02 -1.27
CA TYR A 99 3.06 -7.73 -1.38
C TYR A 99 4.57 -7.95 -1.31
N LEU A 100 5.30 -7.30 -2.21
CA LEU A 100 6.74 -7.37 -2.30
C LEU A 100 7.31 -5.94 -2.35
N LEU A 101 8.37 -5.69 -1.59
CA LEU A 101 9.25 -4.54 -1.80
C LEU A 101 10.38 -4.96 -2.73
N CYS A 102 10.61 -4.22 -3.79
CA CYS A 102 11.66 -4.49 -4.76
C CYS A 102 12.57 -3.28 -4.90
N PHE A 103 13.80 -3.42 -4.41
CA PHE A 103 14.85 -2.43 -4.58
C PHE A 103 15.62 -2.71 -5.87
N TYR A 104 15.73 -1.72 -6.76
CA TYR A 104 16.37 -1.86 -8.06
C TYR A 104 17.60 -0.96 -8.20
N GLY A 105 18.65 -1.48 -8.84
CA GLY A 105 19.88 -0.76 -9.13
C GLY A 105 19.69 0.39 -10.14
N SER A 106 20.63 1.34 -10.16
CA SER A 106 20.57 2.54 -11.02
C SER A 106 20.51 2.26 -12.52
N ALA A 107 21.01 1.09 -12.95
CA ALA A 107 20.94 0.64 -14.33
C ALA A 107 19.56 0.14 -14.76
N GLU A 108 18.70 -0.29 -13.82
CA GLU A 108 17.39 -0.82 -14.16
C GLU A 108 16.39 0.30 -14.44
N LYS A 109 15.76 0.24 -15.61
CA LYS A 109 14.66 1.13 -15.98
C LYS A 109 13.33 0.50 -15.58
N ILE A 110 12.79 0.91 -14.44
CA ILE A 110 11.47 0.49 -13.99
C ILE A 110 10.43 1.56 -14.39
N PRO A 111 9.41 1.22 -15.20
CA PRO A 111 8.44 2.19 -15.70
C PRO A 111 7.33 2.56 -14.71
N TYR A 112 7.17 1.80 -13.62
CA TYR A 112 6.08 1.97 -12.65
C TYR A 112 6.59 1.91 -11.21
N SER A 113 6.04 2.72 -10.30
CA SER A 113 6.35 2.64 -8.87
C SER A 113 5.67 1.45 -8.19
N VAL A 114 4.54 0.99 -8.72
CA VAL A 114 3.78 -0.17 -8.23
C VAL A 114 3.25 -0.97 -9.41
N GLU A 115 3.39 -2.29 -9.34
CA GLU A 115 2.85 -3.23 -10.32
C GLU A 115 2.10 -4.35 -9.61
N THR A 116 0.87 -4.62 -10.02
CA THR A 116 0.12 -5.81 -9.56
C THR A 116 0.03 -6.81 -10.71
N LYS A 117 0.67 -7.97 -10.56
CA LYS A 117 0.68 -9.04 -11.56
C LYS A 117 0.48 -10.39 -10.89
N GLY A 118 -0.49 -11.16 -11.36
CA GLY A 118 -0.75 -12.51 -10.85
C GLY A 118 -1.11 -12.54 -9.35
N GLY A 119 -1.80 -11.52 -8.85
CA GLY A 119 -2.14 -11.40 -7.42
C GLY A 119 -1.00 -10.95 -6.52
N ILE A 120 0.16 -10.59 -7.09
CA ILE A 120 1.30 -10.04 -6.36
C ILE A 120 1.47 -8.57 -6.73
N THR A 121 1.39 -7.70 -5.73
CA THR A 121 1.69 -6.28 -5.79
C THR A 121 3.15 -6.05 -5.41
N THR A 122 3.94 -5.58 -6.36
CA THR A 122 5.35 -5.21 -6.18
C THR A 122 5.46 -3.70 -6.12
N ILE A 123 6.11 -3.19 -5.08
CA ILE A 123 6.40 -1.77 -4.89
C ILE A 123 7.89 -1.58 -5.14
N TYR A 124 8.22 -0.74 -6.12
CA TYR A 124 9.58 -0.54 -6.59
C TYR A 124 10.21 0.70 -5.97
N PHE A 125 11.43 0.54 -5.45
CA PHE A 125 12.22 1.63 -4.90
C PHE A 125 13.65 1.62 -5.43
N PRO A 126 14.30 2.78 -5.61
CA PRO A 126 15.72 2.85 -5.93
C PRO A 126 16.57 2.17 -4.84
N ILE A 127 17.65 1.48 -5.21
CA ILE A 127 18.52 0.76 -4.27
C ILE A 127 19.10 1.65 -3.17
N ALA A 128 19.27 2.95 -3.41
CA ALA A 128 19.71 3.91 -2.39
C ALA A 128 18.77 3.96 -1.17
N THR A 129 17.49 3.63 -1.32
CA THR A 129 16.53 3.58 -0.20
C THR A 129 16.69 2.32 0.65
N HIS A 130 17.32 1.27 0.14
CA HIS A 130 17.56 0.03 0.88
C HIS A 130 18.47 0.25 2.08
N GLU A 131 19.44 1.16 1.97
CA GLU A 131 20.37 1.50 3.06
C GLU A 131 19.67 2.08 4.29
N VAL A 132 18.50 2.70 4.12
CA VAL A 132 17.70 3.29 5.20
C VAL A 132 16.83 2.23 5.89
N VAL A 133 16.48 1.16 5.18
CA VAL A 133 15.56 0.10 5.65
C VAL A 133 16.32 -1.07 6.29
N LYS A 134 17.63 -1.17 6.05
CA LYS A 134 18.50 -2.24 6.58
C LYS A 134 18.63 -2.21 8.10
#